data_AF-A0A3N0J2F3-F1
#
_entry.id   AF-A0A3N0J2F3-F1
#
_cell.length_a   1.000
_cell.length_b   1.000
_cell.length_c   1.000
_cell.angle_alpha   90.00
_cell.angle_beta   90.00
_cell.angle_gamma   90.00
#
_symmetry.space_group_name_H-M   'P 1'
#
loop_
_entity.id
_entity.type
_entity.pdbx_description
1 polymer ?
#
loop_
_entity_poly.entity_id
_entity_poly.type
_entity_poly.pdbx_seq_one_letter_code
_entity_poly.pdbx_strand_id
1 'polypeptide(L)'
;MALDLSRLRRSSVHDRRPWHGAAFIVESLVLLVFLMASLAVLMQVMGNAHERGIEADKLSNAIILASNDAETFAADPTTGDRTAQFSLMDGELVELTGAEDAASGEQYEVERTVQQHAEQAGTLYEAHIEVSSGGNAVYEVNTSRYVSGEEVQR
;
A
#
# COMPACT_ATOMS: atom_id res chain seq x y z
N MET A 1 85.40 44.04 22.88
CA MET A 1 85.00 42.88 22.07
C MET A 1 83.57 43.13 21.61
N ALA A 2 83.40 43.73 20.43
CA ALA A 2 82.08 44.04 19.88
C ALA A 2 81.64 42.88 18.98
N LEU A 3 80.51 42.25 19.29
CA LEU A 3 79.92 41.20 18.47
C LEU A 3 79.17 41.87 17.30
N ASP A 4 79.68 41.66 16.10
CA ASP A 4 79.08 42.10 14.84
C ASP A 4 77.83 41.25 14.53
N LEU A 5 76.65 41.84 14.71
CA LEU A 5 75.34 41.22 14.50
C LEU A 5 74.78 41.45 13.08
N SER A 6 75.60 41.93 12.14
CA SER A 6 75.16 42.23 10.77
C SER A 6 74.80 41.00 9.92
N ARG A 7 74.97 39.77 10.43
CA ARG A 7 74.70 38.52 9.69
C ARG A 7 73.43 37.75 10.08
N LEU A 8 72.47 38.37 10.77
CA LEU A 8 71.20 37.71 11.12
C LEU A 8 69.97 38.26 10.38
N ARG A 9 70.17 38.90 9.22
CA ARG A 9 69.06 39.27 8.33
C ARG A 9 69.12 38.49 7.03
N ARG A 10 68.64 37.24 7.06
CA ARG A 10 68.15 36.58 5.85
C ARG A 10 66.78 35.97 6.11
N SER A 11 65.79 36.81 5.79
CA SER A 11 64.42 36.48 5.36
C SER A 11 63.85 35.14 5.86
N SER A 12 63.02 35.21 6.91
CA SER A 12 61.87 34.32 7.01
C SER A 12 60.90 34.67 5.88
N VAL A 13 61.18 34.15 4.68
CA VAL A 13 60.16 34.03 3.65
C VAL A 13 59.13 33.11 4.28
N HIS A 14 58.03 33.72 4.74
CA HIS A 14 56.86 32.99 5.15
C HIS A 14 56.39 32.25 3.91
N ASP A 15 56.75 30.98 3.83
CA ASP A 15 56.18 30.02 2.90
C ASP A 15 54.72 29.84 3.34
N ARG A 16 53.86 30.82 2.99
CA ARG A 16 52.41 30.70 3.07
C ARG A 16 52.01 29.70 1.99
N ARG A 17 52.29 28.42 2.25
CA ARG A 17 51.71 27.34 1.47
C ARG A 17 50.19 27.49 1.58
N PRO A 18 49.47 27.61 0.44
CA PRO A 18 48.02 27.71 0.48
C PRO A 18 47.47 26.46 1.16
N TRP A 19 46.57 26.70 2.11
CA TRP A 19 46.09 25.74 3.08
C TRP A 19 45.11 24.77 2.41
N HIS A 20 45.62 23.77 1.69
CA HIS A 20 44.81 22.76 0.98
C HIS A 20 43.88 21.95 1.91
N GLY A 21 44.18 21.88 3.21
CA GLY A 21 43.36 21.17 4.20
C GLY A 21 42.00 21.83 4.49
N ALA A 22 41.93 23.17 4.49
CA ALA A 22 40.68 23.86 4.78
C ALA A 22 39.66 23.70 3.64
N ALA A 23 40.12 23.76 2.39
CA ALA A 23 39.27 23.55 1.21
C ALA A 23 38.69 22.12 1.16
N PHE A 24 39.50 21.10 1.48
CA PHE A 24 39.06 19.70 1.52
C PHE A 24 38.01 19.44 2.61
N ILE A 25 38.14 20.06 3.79
CA ILE A 25 37.15 19.94 4.87
C ILE A 25 35.82 20.57 4.46
N VAL A 26 35.85 21.75 3.84
CA VAL A 26 34.65 22.42 3.35
C VAL A 26 33.97 21.59 2.26
N GLU A 27 34.72 21.05 1.31
CA GLU A 27 34.18 20.17 0.26
C GLU A 27 33.56 18.90 0.86
N SER A 28 34.23 18.27 1.82
CA SER A 28 33.71 17.09 2.52
C SER A 28 32.43 17.41 3.30
N LEU A 29 32.34 18.59 3.92
CA LEU A 29 31.11 19.04 4.61
C LEU A 29 29.97 19.28 3.62
N VAL A 30 30.26 19.89 2.46
CA VAL A 30 29.26 20.09 1.41
C VAL A 30 28.77 18.75 0.87
N LEU A 31 29.68 17.81 0.60
CA LEU A 31 29.32 16.45 0.17
C LEU A 31 28.52 15.71 1.24
N LEU A 32 28.88 15.86 2.52
CA LEU A 32 28.14 15.25 3.63
C LEU A 32 26.71 15.80 3.71
N VAL A 33 26.53 17.11 3.63
CA VAL A 33 25.18 17.74 3.62
C VAL A 33 24.39 17.29 2.39
N PHE A 34 25.02 17.26 1.22
CA PHE A 34 24.38 16.77 -0.01
C PHE A 34 23.97 15.29 0.10
N LEU A 35 24.83 14.46 0.70
CA LEU A 35 24.55 13.04 0.92
C LEU A 35 23.41 12.83 1.91
N MET A 36 23.37 13.59 3.01
CA MET A 36 22.25 13.56 3.96
C MET A 36 20.95 13.99 3.30
N ALA A 37 20.97 15.07 2.51
CA ALA A 37 19.79 15.53 1.77
C ALA A 37 19.31 14.49 0.76
N SER A 38 20.23 13.87 0.01
CA SER A 38 19.91 12.81 -0.96
C SER A 38 19.30 11.59 -0.27
N LEU A 39 19.87 11.16 0.85
CA LEU A 39 19.35 10.04 1.65
C LEU A 39 17.95 10.34 2.20
N ALA A 40 17.71 11.56 2.67
CA ALA A 40 16.39 11.98 3.15
C ALA A 40 15.33 11.88 2.05
N VAL A 41 15.65 12.33 0.83
CA VAL A 41 14.74 12.21 -0.32
C VAL A 41 14.48 10.74 -0.66
N LEU A 42 15.50 9.89 -0.67
CA LEU A 42 15.33 8.45 -0.92
C LEU A 42 14.43 7.78 0.13
N MET A 43 14.61 8.11 1.41
CA MET A 43 13.76 7.59 2.48
C MET A 43 12.29 8.01 2.29
N GLN A 44 12.04 9.27 1.91
CA GLN A 44 10.68 9.75 1.64
C GLN A 44 10.04 9.01 0.47
N VAL A 45 10.77 8.82 -0.64
CA VAL A 45 10.26 8.10 -1.81
C VAL A 45 9.97 6.64 -1.48
N MET A 46 10.87 5.96 -0.75
CA MET A 46 10.69 4.57 -0.38
C MET A 46 9.55 4.39 0.63
N GLY A 47 9.40 5.30 1.59
CA GLY A 47 8.27 5.29 2.53
C GLY A 47 6.92 5.37 1.79
N ASN A 48 6.78 6.35 0.91
CA ASN A 48 5.56 6.52 0.11
C ASN A 48 5.29 5.32 -0.82
N ALA A 49 6.34 4.73 -1.40
CA ALA A 49 6.20 3.55 -2.26
C ALA A 49 5.75 2.33 -1.46
N HIS A 50 6.26 2.17 -0.23
CA HIS A 50 5.89 1.06 0.64
C HIS A 50 4.43 1.16 1.10
N GLU A 51 3.98 2.34 1.51
CA GLU A 51 2.58 2.57 1.89
C GLU A 51 1.62 2.29 0.73
N ARG A 52 1.95 2.79 -0.47
CA ARG A 52 1.16 2.49 -1.69
C ARG A 52 1.16 1.02 -2.05
N GLY A 53 2.25 0.30 -1.77
CA GLY A 53 2.31 -1.15 -1.96
C GLY A 53 1.31 -1.88 -1.08
N ILE A 54 1.29 -1.56 0.21
CA ILE A 54 0.34 -2.15 1.18
C ILE A 54 -1.11 -1.83 0.78
N GLU A 55 -1.40 -0.59 0.37
CA GLU A 55 -2.74 -0.19 -0.06
C GLU A 55 -3.16 -0.92 -1.35
N ALA A 56 -2.24 -1.10 -2.30
CA ALA A 56 -2.50 -1.85 -3.53
C ALA A 56 -2.76 -3.34 -3.25
N ASP A 57 -2.00 -3.96 -2.34
CA ASP A 57 -2.19 -5.35 -1.94
C ASP A 57 -3.57 -5.54 -1.27
N LYS A 58 -3.96 -4.63 -0.38
CA LYS A 58 -5.29 -4.63 0.26
C LYS A 58 -6.41 -4.51 -0.76
N LEU A 59 -6.29 -3.56 -1.69
CA LEU A 59 -7.28 -3.36 -2.74
C LEU A 59 -7.36 -4.60 -3.64
N SER A 60 -6.23 -5.20 -4.02
CA SER A 60 -6.19 -6.40 -4.85
C SER A 60 -6.91 -7.57 -4.17
N ASN A 61 -6.65 -7.79 -2.88
CA ASN A 61 -7.32 -8.84 -2.11
C ASN A 61 -8.83 -8.58 -2.00
N ALA A 62 -9.23 -7.33 -1.75
CA ALA A 62 -10.64 -6.95 -1.67
C ALA A 62 -11.38 -7.18 -3.01
N ILE A 63 -10.74 -6.87 -4.15
CA ILE A 63 -11.29 -7.12 -5.48
C ILE A 63 -11.48 -8.62 -5.72
N ILE A 64 -10.51 -9.46 -5.32
CA ILE A 64 -10.63 -10.93 -5.46
C ILE A 64 -11.82 -11.45 -4.66
N LEU A 65 -11.95 -11.04 -3.39
CA LEU A 65 -13.07 -11.44 -2.53
C LEU A 65 -14.43 -11.01 -3.11
N ALA A 66 -14.55 -9.75 -3.52
CA ALA A 66 -15.77 -9.23 -4.13
C ALA A 66 -16.12 -9.96 -5.43
N SER A 67 -15.12 -10.27 -6.26
CA SER A 67 -15.31 -10.98 -7.52
C SER A 67 -15.76 -12.42 -7.29
N ASN A 68 -15.12 -13.13 -6.36
CA ASN A 68 -15.51 -14.49 -5.98
C ASN A 68 -16.95 -14.54 -5.44
N ASP A 69 -17.34 -13.55 -4.64
CA ASP A 69 -18.71 -13.47 -4.13
C ASP A 69 -19.71 -13.09 -5.23
N ALA A 70 -19.33 -12.18 -6.16
CA ALA A 70 -20.13 -11.85 -7.33
C ALA A 70 -20.33 -13.06 -8.26
N GLU A 71 -19.31 -13.91 -8.42
CA GLU A 71 -19.41 -15.19 -9.14
C GLU A 71 -20.35 -16.17 -8.43
N THR A 72 -20.30 -16.22 -7.10
CA THR A 72 -21.21 -17.05 -6.29
C THR A 72 -22.66 -16.59 -6.44
N PHE A 73 -22.91 -15.27 -6.36
CA PHE A 73 -24.22 -14.68 -6.63
C PHE A 73 -24.67 -14.92 -8.07
N ALA A 74 -23.76 -14.80 -9.03
CA ALA A 74 -24.06 -15.11 -10.41
C ALA A 74 -24.40 -16.59 -10.60
N ALA A 75 -23.84 -17.53 -9.85
CA ALA A 75 -24.21 -18.93 -9.93
C ALA A 75 -25.63 -19.19 -9.39
N ASP A 76 -25.93 -18.63 -8.21
CA ASP A 76 -27.24 -18.74 -7.58
C ASP A 76 -27.65 -17.43 -6.87
N PRO A 77 -28.46 -16.57 -7.54
CA PRO A 77 -28.87 -15.29 -6.99
C PRO A 77 -29.95 -15.43 -5.90
N THR A 78 -30.50 -16.64 -5.71
CA THR A 78 -31.56 -16.90 -4.73
C THR A 78 -31.02 -17.12 -3.32
N THR A 79 -29.70 -17.29 -3.18
CA THR A 79 -29.01 -17.40 -1.89
C THR A 79 -29.16 -16.16 -1.02
N GLY A 80 -29.44 -14.99 -1.63
CA GLY A 80 -29.71 -13.75 -0.92
C GLY A 80 -28.47 -13.14 -0.26
N ASP A 81 -28.73 -12.44 0.85
CA ASP A 81 -27.71 -11.73 1.62
C ASP A 81 -26.67 -12.69 2.19
N ARG A 82 -25.42 -12.22 2.27
CA ARG A 82 -24.32 -12.99 2.85
C ARG A 82 -23.36 -12.08 3.58
N THR A 83 -22.88 -12.55 4.72
CA THR A 83 -21.72 -11.97 5.41
C THR A 83 -20.69 -13.07 5.61
N ALA A 84 -19.44 -12.81 5.25
CA ALA A 84 -18.33 -13.74 5.40
C ALA A 84 -17.07 -12.99 5.83
N GLN A 85 -16.24 -13.62 6.65
CA GLN A 85 -14.96 -13.06 7.08
C GLN A 85 -13.82 -13.87 6.51
N PHE A 86 -12.76 -13.19 6.09
CA PHE A 86 -11.58 -13.80 5.50
C PHE A 86 -10.33 -13.28 6.21
N SER A 87 -9.31 -14.13 6.31
CA SER A 87 -7.97 -13.72 6.74
C SER A 87 -6.96 -14.05 5.67
N LEU A 88 -5.97 -13.18 5.50
CA LEU A 88 -4.80 -13.49 4.68
C LEU A 88 -3.81 -14.33 5.51
N MET A 89 -3.62 -15.60 5.14
CA MET A 89 -2.66 -16.53 5.76
C MET A 89 -1.71 -17.07 4.69
N ASP A 90 -0.40 -16.90 4.89
CA ASP A 90 0.63 -17.34 3.93
C ASP A 90 0.41 -16.88 2.47
N GLY A 91 -0.22 -15.71 2.29
CA GLY A 91 -0.53 -15.13 0.97
C GLY A 91 -1.82 -15.64 0.33
N GLU A 92 -2.60 -16.46 1.04
CA GLU A 92 -3.88 -16.99 0.59
C GLU A 92 -5.03 -16.42 1.44
N LEU A 93 -6.17 -16.14 0.79
CA LEU A 93 -7.39 -15.66 1.46
C LEU A 93 -8.21 -16.86 1.92
N VAL A 94 -8.36 -17.02 3.23
CA VAL A 94 -9.06 -18.15 3.85
C VAL A 94 -10.31 -17.65 4.57
N GLU A 95 -11.46 -18.24 4.26
CA GLU A 95 -12.74 -17.94 4.94
C GLU A 95 -12.70 -18.47 6.39
N LEU A 96 -13.10 -17.63 7.33
CA LEU A 96 -13.12 -17.92 8.76
C LEU A 96 -14.47 -18.56 9.12
N THR A 97 -14.46 -19.83 9.50
CA THR A 97 -15.67 -20.60 9.85
C THR A 97 -15.91 -20.71 11.36
N GLY A 98 -15.41 -19.76 12.15
CA GLY A 98 -15.63 -19.70 13.59
C GLY A 98 -14.88 -18.57 14.29
N ALA A 99 -15.28 -18.24 15.52
CA ALA A 99 -14.66 -17.19 16.32
C ALA A 99 -13.23 -17.52 16.80
N GLU A 100 -12.82 -18.79 16.72
CA GLU A 100 -11.51 -19.28 17.17
C GLU A 100 -10.43 -19.18 16.06
N ASP A 101 -10.83 -18.93 14.81
CA ASP A 101 -9.93 -18.82 13.66
C ASP A 101 -9.40 -17.39 13.46
N ALA A 102 -9.55 -16.51 14.46
CA ALA A 102 -9.05 -15.13 14.44
C ALA A 102 -7.52 -15.10 14.36
N ALA A 103 -6.98 -15.30 13.16
CA ALA A 103 -5.57 -15.25 12.88
C ALA A 103 -5.06 -13.81 13.02
N SER A 104 -3.79 -13.69 13.36
CA SER A 104 -3.07 -12.41 13.52
C SER A 104 -2.81 -11.67 12.20
N GLY A 105 -3.48 -12.06 11.12
CA GLY A 105 -3.32 -11.52 9.77
C GLY A 105 -4.26 -10.36 9.49
N GLU A 106 -4.14 -9.79 8.29
CA GLU A 106 -5.13 -8.83 7.80
C GLU A 106 -6.46 -9.53 7.54
N GLN A 107 -7.52 -8.98 8.12
CA GLN A 107 -8.87 -9.50 8.02
C GLN A 107 -9.71 -8.64 7.07
N TYR A 108 -10.60 -9.32 6.36
CA TYR A 108 -11.53 -8.75 5.42
C TYR A 108 -12.92 -9.26 5.75
N GLU A 109 -13.92 -8.38 5.68
CA GLU A 109 -15.32 -8.72 5.82
C GLU A 109 -16.00 -8.44 4.49
N VAL A 110 -16.71 -9.44 3.96
CA VAL A 110 -17.49 -9.35 2.73
C VAL A 110 -18.95 -9.32 3.13
N GLU A 111 -19.65 -8.28 2.72
CA GLU A 111 -21.08 -8.12 2.91
C GLU A 111 -21.77 -8.01 1.55
N ARG A 112 -22.71 -8.91 1.30
CA ARG A 112 -23.60 -8.88 0.14
C ARG A 112 -25.02 -8.60 0.60
N THR A 113 -25.62 -7.57 0.01
CA THR A 113 -27.05 -7.27 0.13
C THR A 113 -27.74 -7.47 -1.21
N VAL A 114 -28.84 -8.21 -1.24
CA VAL A 114 -29.59 -8.58 -2.45
C VAL A 114 -31.00 -7.99 -2.44
N GLN A 115 -31.33 -7.29 -3.51
CA GLN A 115 -32.67 -6.78 -3.79
C GLN A 115 -33.32 -7.61 -4.89
N GLN A 116 -34.61 -7.89 -4.74
CA GLN A 116 -35.38 -8.71 -5.67
C GLN A 116 -36.51 -7.90 -6.29
N HIS A 117 -36.62 -7.97 -7.61
CA HIS A 117 -37.63 -7.31 -8.41
C HIS A 117 -38.39 -8.35 -9.22
N ALA A 118 -39.57 -8.73 -8.75
CA ALA A 118 -40.45 -9.64 -9.47
C ALA A 118 -41.04 -8.95 -10.70
N GLU A 119 -40.90 -9.60 -11.86
CA GLU A 119 -41.41 -9.17 -13.16
C GLU A 119 -42.40 -10.20 -13.71
N GLN A 120 -43.11 -9.85 -14.80
CA GLN A 120 -44.12 -10.74 -15.40
C GLN A 120 -43.59 -12.09 -15.89
N ALA A 121 -42.29 -12.16 -16.25
CA ALA A 121 -41.68 -13.34 -16.87
C ALA A 121 -40.48 -13.90 -16.07
N GLY A 122 -40.28 -13.46 -14.83
CA GLY A 122 -39.11 -13.82 -14.02
C GLY A 122 -38.84 -12.84 -12.89
N THR A 123 -37.65 -12.95 -12.29
CA THR A 123 -37.20 -12.09 -11.19
C THR A 123 -35.80 -11.55 -11.51
N LEU A 124 -35.65 -10.23 -11.45
CA LEU A 124 -34.34 -9.58 -11.46
C LEU A 124 -33.80 -9.51 -10.03
N TYR A 125 -32.60 -10.03 -9.82
CA TYR A 125 -31.87 -9.90 -8.56
C TYR A 125 -30.74 -8.90 -8.77
N GLU A 126 -30.63 -7.92 -7.88
CA GLU A 126 -29.53 -6.96 -7.83
C GLU A 126 -28.76 -7.19 -6.54
N ALA A 127 -27.44 -7.26 -6.60
CA ALA A 127 -26.58 -7.43 -5.44
C ALA A 127 -25.57 -6.29 -5.33
N HIS A 128 -25.47 -5.73 -4.14
CA HIS A 128 -24.40 -4.85 -3.71
C HIS A 128 -23.43 -5.65 -2.83
N ILE A 129 -22.17 -5.70 -3.21
CA ILE A 129 -21.11 -6.43 -2.48
C ILE A 129 -20.07 -5.41 -2.04
N GLU A 130 -19.90 -5.29 -0.72
CA GLU A 130 -18.88 -4.45 -0.08
C GLU A 130 -17.83 -5.35 0.58
N VAL A 131 -16.56 -4.99 0.43
CA VAL A 131 -15.45 -5.62 1.15
C VAL A 131 -14.78 -4.59 2.02
N SER A 132 -14.79 -4.82 3.32
CA SER A 132 -14.20 -3.93 4.33
C SER A 132 -12.98 -4.57 5.00
N SER A 133 -12.05 -3.73 5.46
CA SER A 133 -10.91 -4.16 6.27
C SER A 133 -10.66 -3.13 7.38
N GLY A 134 -10.50 -3.61 8.62
CA GLY A 134 -10.38 -2.74 9.79
C GLY A 134 -11.58 -1.80 9.98
N GLY A 135 -12.78 -2.22 9.54
CA GLY A 135 -14.02 -1.46 9.65
C GLY A 135 -14.21 -0.35 8.60
N ASN A 136 -13.35 -0.27 7.57
CA ASN A 136 -13.52 0.67 6.46
C ASN A 136 -13.74 -0.10 5.16
N ALA A 137 -14.69 0.35 4.34
CA ALA A 137 -14.88 -0.16 2.99
C ALA A 137 -13.62 0.06 2.14
N VAL A 138 -13.11 -1.01 1.54
CA VAL A 138 -11.92 -1.00 0.67
C VAL A 138 -12.33 -1.07 -0.79
N TYR A 139 -13.35 -1.89 -1.10
CA TYR A 139 -13.85 -2.07 -2.46
C TYR A 139 -15.33 -2.41 -2.44
N GLU A 140 -16.06 -1.96 -3.46
CA GLU A 140 -17.48 -2.23 -3.65
C GLU A 140 -17.76 -2.60 -5.12
N VAL A 141 -18.72 -3.48 -5.35
CA VAL A 141 -19.20 -3.82 -6.68
C VAL A 141 -20.70 -4.09 -6.67
N ASN A 142 -21.39 -3.61 -7.70
CA ASN A 142 -22.79 -3.92 -7.95
C ASN A 142 -22.89 -4.91 -9.12
N THR A 143 -23.72 -5.94 -8.97
CA THR A 143 -23.99 -6.93 -10.01
C THR A 143 -25.47 -7.28 -10.04
N SER A 144 -25.93 -7.89 -11.13
CA SER A 144 -27.34 -8.25 -11.29
C SER A 144 -27.49 -9.54 -12.09
N ARG A 145 -28.53 -10.31 -11.79
CA ARG A 145 -28.88 -11.53 -12.53
C ARG A 145 -30.39 -11.66 -12.67
N TYR A 146 -30.85 -11.86 -13.90
CA TYR A 146 -32.25 -12.18 -14.19
C TYR A 146 -32.47 -13.69 -14.21
N VAL A 147 -33.51 -14.16 -13.54
CA VAL A 147 -33.96 -15.55 -13.54
C VAL A 147 -35.35 -15.61 -14.17
N SER A 148 -35.49 -16.28 -15.30
CA SER A 148 -36.80 -16.47 -15.95
C SER A 148 -37.70 -17.38 -15.12
N GLY A 149 -38.98 -17.05 -15.02
CA GLY A 149 -40.00 -17.99 -14.52
C GLY A 149 -40.17 -19.13 -15.52
N GLU A 150 -40.28 -20.38 -15.05
CA GLU A 150 -40.32 -21.61 -15.86
C GLU A 150 -41.55 -21.76 -16.82
N GLU A 151 -42.27 -20.70 -17.15
CA GLU A 151 -43.40 -20.71 -18.09
C GLU A 151 -43.14 -19.94 -19.39
N VAL A 152 -42.00 -20.21 -20.04
CA VAL A 152 -41.87 -19.97 -21.49
C VAL A 152 -41.61 -21.30 -22.20
N GLN A 153 -42.49 -22.28 -21.98
CA GLN A 153 -42.66 -23.37 -22.93
C GLN A 153 -43.32 -22.78 -24.19
N ARG A 154 -42.51 -22.63 -25.25
CA ARG A 154 -43.01 -22.46 -26.61
C ARG A 154 -43.63 -23.76 -27.12
#